data_AF-A0A0B7A643-F1
#
_entry.id   AF-A0A0B7A643-F1
#
_cell.length_a   1.000
_cell.length_b   1.000
_cell.length_c   1.000
_cell.angle_alpha   90.00
_cell.angle_beta   90.00
_cell.angle_gamma   90.00
#
_symmetry.space_group_name_H-M   'P 1'
#
loop_
_entity.id
_entity.type
_entity.pdbx_description
1 polymer ?
#
loop_
_entity_poly.entity_id
_entity_poly.type
_entity_poly.pdbx_seq_one_letter_code
_entity_poly.pdbx_strand_id
1 'polypeptide(L)'
;SISVAAIIYSLTNLQHLLTNCNMSIEDVTQAACPPDKPYKCLPYGSCFGHESYCDPITRAVESCFPHNLHEDERLPWCRQVYKNETVLPNQACRFACNVEFSHSELDPGYGNVNVTMERNLSNVLRIQEDAEPEEDEPAADNSADLATGDSSRHERENRDNLALLD
;
A
#
# COMPACT_ATOMS: atom_id res chain seq x y z
N SER A 1 10.20 -54.89 -22.54
CA SER A 1 9.02 -54.67 -23.40
C SER A 1 7.85 -54.22 -22.53
N ILE A 2 7.41 -52.98 -22.65
CA ILE A 2 6.22 -52.49 -21.95
C ILE A 2 5.01 -53.10 -22.67
N SER A 3 4.13 -53.76 -21.92
CA SER A 3 2.95 -54.42 -22.49
C SER A 3 2.01 -53.36 -23.08
N VAL A 4 1.57 -53.57 -24.32
CA VAL A 4 0.60 -52.69 -25.01
C VAL A 4 -0.67 -52.51 -24.18
N ALA A 5 -1.06 -53.53 -23.42
CA ALA A 5 -2.19 -53.46 -22.48
C ALA A 5 -1.98 -52.44 -21.35
N ALA A 6 -0.74 -52.26 -20.86
CA ALA A 6 -0.43 -51.28 -19.82
C ALA A 6 -0.54 -49.84 -20.36
N ILE A 7 -0.10 -49.61 -21.61
CA ILE A 7 -0.23 -48.30 -22.28
C ILE A 7 -1.70 -47.96 -22.51
N ILE A 8 -2.51 -48.93 -22.97
CA ILE A 8 -3.95 -48.73 -23.18
C ILE A 8 -4.66 -48.43 -21.86
N TYR A 9 -4.37 -49.16 -20.78
CA TYR A 9 -4.95 -48.90 -19.44
C TYR A 9 -4.56 -47.52 -18.88
N SER A 10 -3.34 -47.05 -19.13
CA SER A 10 -2.90 -45.71 -18.72
C SER A 10 -3.61 -44.61 -19.52
N LEU A 11 -3.81 -44.82 -20.82
CA LEU A 11 -4.49 -43.86 -21.69
C LEU A 11 -6.00 -43.74 -21.39
N THR A 12 -6.68 -44.86 -21.10
CA THR A 12 -8.11 -44.83 -20.78
C THR A 12 -8.39 -44.19 -19.41
N ASN A 13 -7.51 -44.38 -18.42
CA ASN A 13 -7.61 -43.65 -17.14
C ASN A 13 -7.40 -42.15 -17.30
N LEU A 14 -6.50 -41.72 -18.18
CA LEU A 14 -6.30 -40.30 -18.48
C LEU A 14 -7.54 -39.70 -19.16
N GLN A 15 -8.18 -40.45 -20.06
CA GLN A 15 -9.40 -40.01 -20.73
C GLN A 15 -10.58 -39.88 -19.76
N HIS A 16 -10.73 -40.79 -18.79
CA HIS A 16 -11.74 -40.67 -17.74
C HIS A 16 -11.51 -39.48 -16.79
N LEU A 17 -10.26 -39.10 -16.51
CA LEU A 17 -9.95 -37.89 -15.74
C LEU A 17 -10.31 -36.60 -16.51
N LEU A 18 -10.14 -36.58 -17.83
CA LEU A 18 -10.43 -35.41 -18.67
C LEU A 18 -11.93 -35.22 -18.99
N THR A 19 -12.75 -36.27 -18.87
CA THR A 19 -14.17 -36.22 -19.26
C THR A 19 -15.04 -35.44 -18.26
N ASN A 20 -14.54 -35.13 -17.06
CA ASN A 20 -15.28 -34.41 -16.00
C ASN A 20 -14.79 -32.97 -15.75
N CYS A 21 -13.88 -32.42 -16.55
CA CYS A 21 -13.38 -31.05 -16.38
C CYS A 21 -14.18 -30.00 -17.18
N ASN A 22 -15.43 -30.27 -17.53
CA ASN A 22 -16.31 -29.26 -18.12
C ASN A 22 -16.99 -28.44 -17.01
N MET A 23 -16.19 -27.80 -16.14
CA MET A 23 -16.73 -26.78 -15.25
C MET A 23 -17.08 -25.55 -16.07
N SER A 24 -18.30 -25.04 -15.93
CA SER A 24 -18.66 -23.74 -16.52
C SER A 24 -17.80 -22.65 -15.87
N ILE A 25 -17.47 -21.60 -16.61
CA ILE A 25 -16.86 -20.39 -16.03
C ILE A 25 -17.77 -19.80 -14.95
N GLU A 26 -19.08 -19.99 -15.06
CA GLU A 26 -20.06 -19.58 -14.03
C GLU A 26 -19.86 -20.34 -12.71
N ASP A 27 -19.61 -21.66 -12.76
CA ASP A 27 -19.32 -22.46 -11.56
C ASP A 27 -18.01 -22.00 -10.91
N VAL A 28 -17.00 -21.70 -11.72
CA VAL A 28 -15.71 -21.21 -11.23
C VAL A 28 -15.84 -19.83 -10.60
N THR A 29 -16.57 -18.90 -11.22
CA THR A 29 -16.74 -17.54 -10.70
C THR A 29 -17.54 -17.51 -9.39
N GLN A 30 -18.47 -18.44 -9.18
CA GLN A 30 -19.29 -18.52 -7.96
C GLN A 30 -18.62 -19.24 -6.78
N ALA A 31 -17.61 -20.09 -7.03
CA ALA A 31 -16.92 -20.82 -5.96
C ALA A 31 -16.29 -19.89 -4.90
N ALA A 32 -16.51 -20.10 -3.61
CA ALA A 32 -15.87 -19.27 -2.59
C ALA A 32 -14.37 -19.62 -2.49
N CYS A 33 -13.52 -18.60 -2.39
CA CYS A 33 -12.13 -18.78 -2.00
C CYS A 33 -11.99 -18.73 -0.47
N PRO A 34 -10.98 -19.39 0.12
CA PRO A 34 -10.78 -19.40 1.56
C PRO A 34 -10.30 -18.01 2.04
N PRO A 35 -10.50 -17.67 3.32
CA PRO A 35 -10.23 -16.32 3.84
C PRO A 35 -8.74 -15.93 3.81
N ASP A 36 -7.81 -16.89 3.82
CA ASP A 36 -6.37 -16.68 3.68
C ASP A 36 -5.95 -16.37 2.23
N LYS A 37 -6.76 -16.78 1.25
CA LYS A 37 -6.50 -16.57 -0.18
C LYS A 37 -7.77 -16.07 -0.88
N PRO A 38 -8.25 -14.86 -0.55
CA PRO A 38 -9.59 -14.42 -0.92
C PRO A 38 -9.75 -14.10 -2.41
N TYR A 39 -8.65 -13.97 -3.15
CA TYR A 39 -8.67 -13.61 -4.57
C TYR A 39 -8.77 -14.85 -5.45
N LYS A 40 -9.39 -14.71 -6.62
CA LYS A 40 -9.59 -15.82 -7.56
C LYS A 40 -9.00 -15.48 -8.92
N CYS A 41 -8.17 -16.38 -9.44
CA CYS A 41 -7.59 -16.29 -10.76
C CYS A 41 -8.47 -17.05 -11.77
N LEU A 42 -8.96 -16.32 -12.77
CA LEU A 42 -9.85 -16.84 -13.81
C LEU A 42 -9.08 -17.16 -15.09
N PRO A 43 -9.52 -18.15 -15.88
CA PRO A 43 -10.80 -18.87 -15.79
C PRO A 43 -10.74 -20.17 -14.96
N TYR A 44 -9.57 -20.56 -14.44
CA TYR A 44 -9.38 -21.88 -13.84
C TYR A 44 -9.74 -21.97 -12.36
N GLY A 45 -9.94 -20.83 -11.68
CA GLY A 45 -10.48 -20.77 -10.33
C GLY A 45 -9.47 -20.84 -9.19
N SER A 46 -8.17 -20.76 -9.50
CA SER A 46 -7.12 -20.83 -8.48
C SER A 46 -7.22 -19.65 -7.52
N CYS A 47 -7.33 -19.94 -6.22
CA CYS A 47 -7.37 -18.92 -5.18
C CYS A 47 -5.96 -18.44 -4.80
N PHE A 48 -5.78 -17.14 -4.53
CA PHE A 48 -4.49 -16.54 -4.18
C PHE A 48 -4.62 -15.43 -3.13
N GLY A 49 -3.51 -15.16 -2.42
CA GLY A 49 -3.40 -14.12 -1.39
C GLY A 49 -2.70 -12.86 -1.89
N HIS A 50 -2.36 -11.97 -0.98
CA HIS A 50 -1.68 -10.69 -1.30
C HIS A 50 -0.21 -10.87 -1.73
N GLU A 51 0.38 -12.03 -1.43
CA GLU A 51 1.73 -12.44 -1.82
C GLU A 51 1.83 -12.91 -3.28
N SER A 52 0.72 -12.92 -4.02
CA SER A 52 0.63 -13.41 -5.38
C SER A 52 -0.33 -12.58 -6.23
N TYR A 53 -0.27 -12.77 -7.55
CA TYR A 53 -1.17 -12.12 -8.49
C TYR A 53 -1.63 -13.11 -9.57
N CYS A 54 -2.76 -12.82 -10.21
CA CYS A 54 -3.21 -13.56 -11.39
C CYS A 54 -2.61 -12.91 -12.65
N ASP A 55 -1.74 -13.62 -13.34
CA ASP A 55 -1.15 -13.14 -14.58
C ASP A 55 -2.22 -13.14 -15.71
N PRO A 56 -2.49 -12.00 -16.35
CA PRO A 56 -3.56 -11.90 -17.34
C PRO A 56 -3.26 -12.64 -18.66
N ILE A 57 -1.98 -12.94 -18.92
CA ILE A 57 -1.50 -13.60 -20.13
C ILE A 57 -1.51 -15.11 -19.92
N THR A 58 -0.83 -15.59 -18.88
CA THR A 58 -0.69 -17.04 -18.61
C THR A 58 -1.90 -17.62 -17.90
N ARG A 59 -2.75 -16.76 -17.28
CA ARG A 59 -3.88 -17.16 -16.44
C ARG A 59 -3.46 -18.02 -15.24
N ALA A 60 -2.19 -17.90 -14.85
CA ALA A 60 -1.61 -18.58 -13.71
C ALA A 60 -1.51 -17.63 -12.51
N VAL A 61 -1.47 -18.21 -11.31
CA VAL A 61 -1.13 -17.48 -10.09
C VAL A 61 0.39 -17.42 -10.02
N GLU A 62 0.93 -16.21 -10.00
CA GLU A 62 2.35 -15.92 -9.97
C GLU A 62 2.74 -15.22 -8.66
N SER A 63 3.98 -15.44 -8.23
CA SER A 63 4.53 -14.83 -7.01
C SER A 63 4.76 -13.33 -7.21
N CYS A 64 4.42 -12.53 -6.19
CA CYS A 64 4.80 -11.12 -6.15
C CYS A 64 6.28 -10.89 -5.85
N PHE A 65 6.95 -11.90 -5.28
CA PHE A 65 8.38 -11.88 -5.05
C PHE A 65 9.12 -12.41 -6.29
N PRO A 66 10.21 -11.75 -6.71
CA PRO A 66 11.06 -12.23 -7.80
C PRO A 66 11.49 -13.68 -7.60
N HIS A 67 11.51 -14.47 -8.67
CA HIS A 67 11.79 -15.92 -8.60
C HIS A 67 13.15 -16.27 -7.98
N ASN A 68 14.15 -15.39 -8.17
CA ASN A 68 15.51 -15.59 -7.65
C ASN A 68 15.74 -14.93 -6.29
N LEU A 69 14.70 -14.40 -5.65
CA LEU A 69 14.82 -13.74 -4.36
C LEU A 69 14.75 -14.78 -3.24
N HIS A 70 15.85 -14.95 -2.51
CA HIS A 70 15.89 -15.85 -1.36
C HIS A 70 15.11 -15.26 -0.16
N GLU A 71 14.67 -16.13 0.75
CA GLU A 71 13.83 -15.75 1.90
C GLU A 71 14.51 -14.70 2.80
N ASP A 72 15.82 -14.83 3.03
CA ASP A 72 16.64 -13.89 3.79
C ASP A 72 16.83 -12.53 3.09
N GLU A 73 16.64 -12.49 1.77
CA GLU A 73 16.71 -11.29 0.95
C GLU A 73 15.35 -10.57 0.82
N ARG A 74 14.25 -11.18 1.27
CA ARG A 74 12.90 -10.59 1.14
C ARG A 74 12.73 -9.31 1.92
N LEU A 75 13.18 -9.24 3.17
CA LEU A 75 13.09 -8.02 3.97
C LEU A 75 13.85 -6.84 3.33
N PRO A 76 15.15 -6.96 2.97
CA PRO A 76 15.86 -5.86 2.33
C PRO A 76 15.25 -5.46 0.98
N TRP A 77 14.71 -6.41 0.20
CA TRP A 77 13.97 -6.10 -1.03
C TRP A 77 12.67 -5.34 -0.74
N CYS A 78 11.89 -5.79 0.24
CA CYS A 78 10.65 -5.14 0.64
C CYS A 78 10.85 -3.72 1.17
N ARG A 79 11.97 -3.43 1.83
CA ARG A 79 12.34 -2.06 2.22
C ARG A 79 12.57 -1.15 1.02
N GLN A 80 13.17 -1.66 -0.06
CA GLN A 80 13.38 -0.89 -1.29
C GLN A 80 12.05 -0.65 -2.01
N VAL A 81 11.20 -1.68 -2.11
CA VAL A 81 9.84 -1.56 -2.65
C VAL A 81 9.02 -0.52 -1.89
N TYR A 82 9.06 -0.54 -0.55
CA TYR A 82 8.31 0.38 0.30
C TYR A 82 8.72 1.85 0.08
N LYS A 83 10.00 2.09 -0.22
CA LYS A 83 10.53 3.41 -0.60
C LYS A 83 10.29 3.76 -2.07
N ASN A 84 9.54 2.94 -2.81
CA ASN A 84 9.33 3.04 -4.24
C ASN A 84 10.63 3.01 -5.07
N GLU A 85 11.71 2.43 -4.55
CA GLU A 85 12.99 2.28 -5.25
C GLU A 85 12.98 1.10 -6.24
N THR A 86 11.93 0.27 -6.21
CA THR A 86 11.80 -0.94 -7.04
C THR A 86 10.41 -1.02 -7.69
N VAL A 87 10.36 -1.48 -8.94
CA VAL A 87 9.11 -1.73 -9.68
C VAL A 87 8.56 -3.12 -9.33
N LEU A 88 7.28 -3.17 -8.94
CA LEU A 88 6.57 -4.41 -8.69
C LEU A 88 6.15 -5.10 -10.00
N PRO A 89 6.08 -6.45 -10.04
CA PRO A 89 5.67 -7.18 -11.24
C PRO A 89 4.20 -6.91 -11.61
N ASN A 90 3.35 -6.62 -10.62
CA ASN A 90 1.93 -6.32 -10.82
C ASN A 90 1.44 -5.34 -9.73
N GLN A 91 0.45 -4.52 -10.03
CA GLN A 91 -0.16 -3.59 -9.05
C GLN A 91 -0.82 -4.33 -7.87
N ALA A 92 -1.30 -5.55 -8.07
CA ALA A 92 -1.83 -6.40 -7.01
C ALA A 92 -0.79 -6.68 -5.90
N CYS A 93 0.51 -6.61 -6.24
CA CYS A 93 1.61 -6.88 -5.33
C CYS A 93 1.91 -5.75 -4.33
N ARG A 94 1.16 -4.64 -4.37
CA ARG A 94 1.36 -3.48 -3.49
C ARG A 94 1.37 -3.84 -2.00
N PHE A 95 0.65 -4.90 -1.61
CA PHE A 95 0.51 -5.33 -0.22
C PHE A 95 1.31 -6.58 0.13
N ALA A 96 2.07 -7.17 -0.82
CA ALA A 96 2.80 -8.42 -0.59
C ALA A 96 3.77 -8.31 0.60
N CYS A 97 4.55 -7.22 0.66
CA CYS A 97 5.48 -6.97 1.75
C CYS A 97 4.80 -6.73 3.11
N ASN A 98 3.59 -6.16 3.12
CA ASN A 98 2.85 -5.88 4.35
C ASN A 98 2.24 -7.14 4.97
N VAL A 99 2.16 -8.23 4.21
CA VAL A 99 1.72 -9.54 4.71
C VAL A 99 2.88 -10.29 5.38
N GLU A 100 4.10 -10.13 4.88
CA GLU A 100 5.28 -10.81 5.46
C GLU A 100 5.91 -10.03 6.62
N PHE A 101 5.92 -8.70 6.56
CA PHE A 101 6.68 -7.87 7.49
C PHE A 101 5.82 -6.76 8.11
N SER A 102 6.09 -6.46 9.37
CA SER A 102 5.47 -5.34 10.07
C SER A 102 5.96 -4.00 9.52
N HIS A 103 5.15 -2.96 9.71
CA HIS A 103 5.52 -1.61 9.30
C HIS A 103 6.85 -1.12 9.92
N SER A 104 7.14 -1.50 11.18
CA SER A 104 8.41 -1.18 11.84
C SER A 104 9.62 -1.88 11.21
N GLU A 105 9.43 -3.06 10.61
CA GLU A 105 10.48 -3.76 9.89
C GLU A 105 10.74 -3.16 8.52
N LEU A 106 9.67 -2.70 7.84
CA LEU A 106 9.71 -2.07 6.51
C LEU A 106 10.24 -0.62 6.55
N ASP A 107 9.89 0.15 7.59
CA ASP A 107 10.39 1.50 7.82
C ASP A 107 10.82 1.71 9.29
N PRO A 108 12.06 1.35 9.63
CA PRO A 108 12.60 1.56 10.97
C PRO A 108 12.73 3.04 11.37
N GLY A 109 12.64 3.97 10.40
CA GLY A 109 12.76 5.41 10.63
C GLY A 109 11.44 6.07 11.06
N TYR A 110 10.30 5.46 10.71
CA TYR A 110 8.97 6.05 10.88
C TYR A 110 8.60 6.33 12.35
N GLY A 111 9.11 5.54 13.30
CA GLY A 111 8.83 5.70 14.74
C GLY A 111 9.70 6.74 15.47
N ASN A 112 10.75 7.27 14.83
CA ASN A 112 11.73 8.14 15.50
C ASN A 112 11.44 9.64 15.39
N VAL A 113 10.41 10.04 14.64
CA VAL A 113 10.08 11.47 14.43
C VAL A 113 9.61 12.14 15.73
N ASN A 114 9.02 11.38 16.67
CA ASN A 114 8.59 11.93 17.95
C ASN A 114 9.75 12.29 18.91
N VAL A 115 10.94 11.72 18.75
CA VAL A 115 12.08 11.99 19.65
C VAL A 115 12.81 13.28 19.26
N THR A 116 12.79 13.65 17.98
CA THR A 116 13.49 14.83 17.48
C THR A 116 12.73 16.13 17.76
N MET A 117 11.39 16.09 17.78
CA MET A 117 10.57 17.26 18.11
C MET A 117 10.63 17.63 19.60
N GLU A 118 10.70 16.65 20.51
CA GLU A 118 10.88 16.89 21.96
C GLU A 118 12.25 17.50 22.31
N ARG A 119 13.32 17.10 21.60
CA ARG A 119 14.65 17.71 21.76
C ARG A 119 14.71 19.16 21.29
N ASN A 120 13.96 19.52 20.25
CA ASN A 120 13.92 20.89 19.76
C ASN A 120 13.11 21.83 20.67
N LEU A 121 12.03 21.37 21.32
CA LEU A 121 11.32 22.18 22.33
C LEU A 121 12.18 22.45 23.57
N SER A 122 12.99 21.48 24.00
CA SER A 122 13.88 21.62 25.16
C SER A 122 15.00 22.66 24.93
N ASN A 123 15.38 22.91 23.67
CA ASN A 123 16.39 23.90 23.32
C ASN A 123 15.82 25.32 23.14
N VAL A 124 14.55 25.46 22.75
CA VAL A 124 13.90 26.77 22.59
C VAL A 124 13.55 27.41 23.95
N LEU A 125 13.22 26.60 24.97
CA LEU A 125 12.90 27.10 26.32
C LEU A 125 14.11 27.61 27.12
N ARG A 126 15.35 27.46 26.61
CA ARG A 126 16.57 27.91 27.29
C ARG A 126 17.07 29.30 26.88
N ILE A 127 16.44 29.95 25.90
CA ILE A 127 16.93 31.23 25.36
C ILE A 127 16.17 32.44 25.93
N GLN A 128 15.19 32.24 26.83
CA GLN A 128 14.32 33.34 27.31
C GLN A 128 14.67 33.93 28.69
N GLU A 129 15.75 33.52 29.36
CA GLU A 129 16.01 33.97 30.74
C GLU A 129 16.99 35.14 30.92
N ASP A 130 17.56 35.73 29.86
CA ASP A 130 18.55 36.83 30.01
C ASP A 130 18.15 38.14 29.29
N ALA A 131 16.92 38.62 29.50
CA ALA A 131 16.54 39.99 29.13
C ALA A 131 16.07 40.77 30.35
N GLU A 132 16.99 41.52 30.97
CA GLU A 132 16.68 42.49 32.03
C GLU A 132 15.85 43.67 31.49
N PRO A 133 15.02 44.34 32.31
CA PRO A 133 14.23 45.48 31.90
C PRO A 133 15.00 46.80 32.17
N GLU A 134 15.20 47.64 31.15
CA GLU A 134 15.50 49.06 31.35
C GLU A 134 14.21 49.88 31.23
N GLU A 135 13.89 50.63 32.29
CA GLU A 135 12.86 51.67 32.32
C GLU A 135 13.43 52.98 31.76
N ASP A 136 12.66 53.68 30.91
CA ASP A 136 12.35 55.12 31.05
C ASP A 136 11.56 55.65 29.82
N GLU A 137 10.38 56.20 30.07
CA GLU A 137 9.52 57.02 29.19
C GLU A 137 9.92 58.53 29.26
N PRO A 138 9.29 59.53 28.56
CA PRO A 138 8.12 59.52 27.65
C PRO A 138 8.19 60.40 26.36
N ALA A 139 7.17 60.16 25.51
CA ALA A 139 6.34 61.08 24.69
C ALA A 139 6.94 62.12 23.71
N ALA A 140 6.52 62.04 22.44
CA ALA A 140 6.00 63.19 21.70
C ALA A 140 4.97 62.80 20.62
N ASP A 141 3.85 63.50 20.69
CA ASP A 141 2.66 63.53 19.84
C ASP A 141 2.92 64.17 18.46
N ASN A 142 2.33 63.59 17.41
CA ASN A 142 1.72 64.38 16.34
C ASN A 142 0.67 63.56 15.57
N SER A 143 -0.58 63.86 15.92
CA SER A 143 -1.79 63.54 15.15
C SER A 143 -1.78 64.12 13.72
N ALA A 144 -2.22 63.34 12.73
CA ALA A 144 -2.90 63.84 11.54
C ALA A 144 -3.80 62.75 10.89
N ASP A 145 -5.01 63.19 10.60
CA ASP A 145 -6.24 62.45 10.23
C ASP A 145 -6.34 61.86 8.81
N LEU A 146 -7.44 61.09 8.65
CA LEU A 146 -8.24 60.74 7.44
C LEU A 146 -7.74 59.55 6.60
N ALA A 147 -8.57 58.59 6.17
CA ALA A 147 -9.99 58.32 6.32
C ALA A 147 -10.30 56.91 5.75
N THR A 148 -11.31 56.24 6.34
CA THR A 148 -12.33 55.38 5.71
C THR A 148 -11.93 54.19 4.81
N GLY A 149 -12.36 52.99 5.21
CA GLY A 149 -12.44 51.80 4.35
C GLY A 149 -13.05 50.63 5.09
N ASP A 150 -14.37 50.61 5.12
CA ASP A 150 -15.26 49.72 5.88
C ASP A 150 -15.27 48.26 5.37
N SER A 151 -15.49 47.37 6.33
CA SER A 151 -16.39 46.21 6.26
C SER A 151 -15.98 44.87 5.64
N SER A 152 -16.20 43.88 6.52
CA SER A 152 -16.86 42.58 6.26
C SER A 152 -15.97 41.49 5.65
N ARG A 153 -16.06 40.19 5.99
CA ARG A 153 -16.89 39.33 6.84
C ARG A 153 -16.49 37.93 6.36
N HIS A 154 -15.81 37.11 7.16
CA HIS A 154 -16.35 35.88 7.76
C HIS A 154 -17.22 34.98 6.85
N GLU A 155 -16.97 33.67 6.99
CA GLU A 155 -17.71 32.49 6.48
C GLU A 155 -17.12 31.88 5.20
N ARG A 156 -16.42 30.73 5.27
CA ARG A 156 -16.86 29.33 5.51
C ARG A 156 -17.67 28.72 4.35
N GLU A 157 -17.47 27.39 4.23
CA GLU A 157 -18.12 26.40 3.35
C GLU A 157 -17.40 26.24 1.99
N ASN A 158 -16.65 25.17 1.71
CA ASN A 158 -16.89 23.74 1.85
C ASN A 158 -18.27 23.31 1.31
N ARG A 159 -18.35 23.02 0.02
CA ARG A 159 -19.33 22.05 -0.51
C ARG A 159 -19.00 21.59 -1.95
N ASP A 160 -18.82 20.27 -2.06
CA ASP A 160 -19.20 19.36 -3.16
C ASP A 160 -18.56 19.50 -4.55
N ASN A 161 -17.78 18.51 -4.99
CA ASN A 161 -18.17 17.19 -5.52
C ASN A 161 -18.78 17.23 -6.94
N LEU A 162 -18.10 16.48 -7.82
CA LEU A 162 -18.68 15.63 -8.87
C LEU A 162 -19.26 16.29 -10.14
N ALA A 163 -18.46 16.26 -11.20
CA ALA A 163 -18.92 16.04 -12.58
C ALA A 163 -17.99 14.95 -13.17
N LEU A 164 -18.46 13.70 -13.26
CA LEU A 164 -19.04 13.08 -14.46
C LEU A 164 -18.04 13.09 -15.64
N LEU A 165 -17.33 11.99 -15.86
CA LEU A 165 -17.69 10.90 -16.79
C LEU A 165 -17.55 11.31 -18.26
N ASP A 166 -16.42 10.90 -18.84
CA ASP A 166 -16.30 10.43 -20.22
C ASP A 166 -15.85 8.96 -20.16
#